data_AF-A0A7S0XRI1-F1
#
_entry.id   AF-A0A7S0XRI1-F1
#
_cell.length_a   1.000
_cell.length_b   1.000
_cell.length_c   1.000
_cell.angle_alpha   90.00
_cell.angle_beta   90.00
_cell.angle_gamma   90.00
#
_symmetry.space_group_name_H-M   'P 1'
#
loop_
_entity.id
_entity.type
_entity.pdbx_description
1 polymer ?
#
loop_
_entity_poly.entity_id
_entity_poly.type
_entity_poly.pdbx_seq_one_letter_code
_entity_poly.pdbx_strand_id
1 'polypeptide(L)'
;LRPLQYSPPPDRPDVYGKLCDVLKRLLSDTTLQKNVNTNNSAHCVLFEAVNYIIHIESSTELIKAAVGMLSQRLTAANQPNYRYLSLDLMQRMSHIPDAAEQFKKHQSIVSTALKDNDVSLRRRALDVLYSMCDNKNSEKIVNELLDYLNGTDFAIREELVLRVAILTERFAPNLQWYVDTILKLMTLAGNYVSDQVWMRVVQIVTNHQDLQLYAAETCFKALQSEPVHESMVKCGGYIIGEFGHTISSKGGCDARAQFELLKGKFALYSEHAATRQILITAFAKLMGTHPSIKPEVVAFISEFRTTMDPELQQRVVEYLSLAETGREKTLESVLEAMPDFAERENILTKKIKERERTSTTERTAASFRKDASEHTEGRSEELDMGGASTAASKAAAPAPVTDLLDFGGGDAQPDPP
;
A
#
# COMPACT_ATOMS: atom_id res chain seq x y z
N LEU A 1 14.68 32.84 -2.23
CA LEU A 1 14.15 31.83 -3.18
C LEU A 1 12.67 31.53 -2.92
N ARG A 2 12.25 31.25 -1.67
CA ARG A 2 10.82 31.14 -1.32
C ARG A 2 9.94 32.31 -1.84
N PRO A 3 10.34 33.59 -1.74
CA PRO A 3 9.54 34.68 -2.31
C PRO A 3 9.29 34.56 -3.81
N LEU A 4 10.25 33.98 -4.55
CA LEU A 4 10.12 33.78 -6.00
C LEU A 4 9.14 32.66 -6.35
N GLN A 5 8.81 31.75 -5.42
CA GLN A 5 7.79 30.70 -5.63
C GLN A 5 6.36 31.25 -5.57
N TYR A 6 6.17 32.49 -5.11
CA TYR A 6 4.86 33.15 -5.12
C TYR A 6 4.58 33.90 -6.42
N SER A 7 5.55 33.97 -7.33
CA SER A 7 5.43 34.70 -8.60
C SER A 7 5.68 33.76 -9.78
N PRO A 8 5.05 34.01 -10.95
CA PRO A 8 5.38 33.28 -12.17
C PRO A 8 6.86 33.49 -12.55
N PRO A 9 7.45 32.55 -13.31
CA PRO A 9 8.83 32.69 -13.77
C PRO A 9 9.00 33.98 -14.60
N PRO A 10 10.19 34.62 -14.59
CA PRO A 10 10.41 35.87 -15.31
C PRO A 10 10.14 35.73 -16.82
N ASP A 11 9.26 36.59 -17.37
CA ASP A 11 8.93 36.59 -18.81
C ASP A 11 10.11 36.99 -19.71
N ARG A 12 11.07 37.74 -19.15
CA ARG A 12 12.23 38.22 -19.89
C ARG A 12 13.28 37.10 -20.04
N PRO A 13 13.64 36.69 -21.28
CA PRO A 13 14.54 35.56 -21.51
C PRO A 13 15.94 35.79 -20.92
N ASP A 14 16.46 37.02 -20.95
CA ASP A 14 17.77 37.33 -20.37
C ASP A 14 17.82 37.15 -18.85
N VAL A 15 16.72 37.51 -18.18
CA VAL A 15 16.59 37.42 -16.72
C VAL A 15 16.40 35.96 -16.32
N TYR A 16 15.57 35.23 -17.07
CA TYR A 16 15.38 33.80 -16.90
C TYR A 16 16.68 33.02 -17.12
N GLY A 17 17.45 33.33 -18.17
CA GLY A 17 18.76 32.72 -18.42
C GLY A 17 19.74 32.93 -17.27
N LYS A 18 19.88 34.17 -16.78
CA LYS A 18 20.71 34.47 -15.60
C LYS A 18 20.26 33.72 -14.36
N LEU A 19 18.96 33.58 -14.15
CA LEU A 19 18.40 32.81 -13.04
C LEU A 19 18.77 31.32 -13.16
N CYS A 20 18.62 30.74 -14.35
CA CYS A 20 19.05 29.37 -14.61
C CYS A 20 20.55 29.17 -14.35
N ASP A 21 21.40 30.11 -14.76
CA ASP A 21 22.84 30.02 -14.54
C ASP A 21 23.20 30.08 -13.05
N VAL A 22 22.54 30.95 -12.29
CA VAL A 22 22.70 31.02 -10.82
C VAL A 22 22.27 29.70 -10.18
N LEU A 23 21.12 29.13 -10.59
CA LEU A 23 20.64 27.84 -10.08
C LEU A 23 21.62 26.70 -10.41
N LYS A 24 22.12 26.63 -11.65
CA LYS A 24 23.14 25.66 -12.06
C LYS A 24 24.40 25.77 -11.20
N ARG A 25 24.87 27.01 -10.97
CA ARG A 25 26.04 27.26 -10.12
C ARG A 25 25.81 26.81 -8.68
N LEU A 26 24.65 27.10 -8.10
CA LEU A 26 24.28 26.65 -6.75
C LEU A 26 24.25 25.13 -6.65
N LEU A 27 23.70 24.43 -7.65
CA LEU A 27 23.67 22.96 -7.67
C LEU A 27 25.08 22.34 -7.79
N SER A 28 25.99 23.03 -8.48
CA SER A 28 27.38 22.57 -8.66
C SER A 28 28.30 22.87 -7.46
N ASP A 29 27.98 23.86 -6.64
CA ASP A 29 28.80 24.22 -5.49
C ASP A 29 28.53 23.25 -4.33
N THR A 30 29.31 22.19 -4.30
CA THR A 30 29.17 21.11 -3.31
C THR A 30 30.17 21.20 -2.16
N THR A 31 30.86 22.34 -1.98
CA THR A 31 31.99 22.46 -1.05
C THR A 31 31.57 22.19 0.41
N LEU A 32 32.06 21.07 0.96
CA LEU A 32 31.87 20.72 2.37
C LEU A 32 32.68 21.69 3.23
N GLN A 33 31.99 22.56 3.96
CA GLN A 33 32.65 23.50 4.84
C GLN A 33 32.95 22.86 6.21
N LYS A 34 34.11 23.18 6.79
CA LYS A 34 34.52 22.67 8.11
C LYS A 34 33.56 23.12 9.23
N ASN A 35 32.96 24.30 9.10
CA ASN A 35 32.00 24.82 10.07
C ASN A 35 30.60 24.28 9.77
N VAL A 36 30.03 23.56 10.73
CA VAL A 36 28.69 22.97 10.64
C VAL A 36 27.63 24.04 10.36
N ASN A 37 27.70 25.20 11.00
CA ASN A 37 26.68 26.25 10.82
C ASN A 37 26.69 26.86 9.42
N THR A 38 27.90 27.10 8.89
CA THR A 38 28.05 27.64 7.54
C THR A 38 27.68 26.58 6.49
N ASN A 39 28.00 25.31 6.75
CA ASN A 39 27.59 24.20 5.91
C ASN A 39 26.06 24.02 5.89
N ASN A 40 25.41 24.04 7.06
CA ASN A 40 23.95 24.00 7.17
C ASN A 40 23.29 25.16 6.41
N SER A 41 23.85 26.37 6.52
CA SER A 41 23.33 27.56 5.84
C SER A 41 23.43 27.43 4.31
N ALA A 42 24.55 26.92 3.80
CA ALA A 42 24.71 26.65 2.38
C ALA A 42 23.71 25.58 1.89
N HIS A 43 23.52 24.52 2.66
CA HIS A 43 22.54 23.47 2.34
C HIS A 43 21.09 23.97 2.37
N CYS A 44 20.73 24.88 3.27
CA CYS A 44 19.42 25.52 3.26
C CYS A 44 19.16 26.27 1.94
N VAL A 45 20.14 27.03 1.44
CA VAL A 45 20.02 27.73 0.15
C VAL A 45 19.91 26.74 -1.01
N LEU A 46 20.68 25.65 -0.97
CA LEU A 46 20.67 24.60 -1.99
C LEU A 46 19.31 23.89 -2.08
N PHE A 47 18.77 23.43 -0.96
CA PHE A 47 17.48 22.74 -0.95
C PHE A 47 16.33 23.67 -1.34
N GLU A 48 16.40 24.95 -0.98
CA GLU A 48 15.41 25.92 -1.43
C GLU A 48 15.54 26.25 -2.93
N ALA A 49 16.75 26.16 -3.50
CA ALA A 49 16.95 26.23 -4.94
C ALA A 49 16.30 25.05 -5.66
N VAL A 50 16.39 23.84 -5.11
CA VAL A 50 15.66 22.68 -5.65
C VAL A 50 14.15 22.86 -5.52
N ASN A 51 13.64 23.35 -4.39
CA ASN A 51 12.21 23.69 -4.24
C ASN A 51 11.74 24.65 -5.34
N TYR A 52 12.55 25.66 -5.67
CA TYR A 52 12.24 26.57 -6.74
C TYR A 52 12.28 25.90 -8.12
N ILE A 53 13.24 25.00 -8.39
CA ILE A 53 13.30 24.21 -9.62
C ILE A 53 12.04 23.33 -9.77
N ILE A 54 11.58 22.71 -8.68
CA ILE A 54 10.32 21.95 -8.63
C ILE A 54 9.13 22.84 -8.98
N HIS A 55 9.12 24.11 -8.55
CA HIS A 55 8.01 25.01 -8.82
C HIS A 55 7.95 25.47 -10.28
N ILE A 56 9.09 25.74 -10.91
CA ILE A 56 9.12 26.29 -12.28
C ILE A 56 8.92 25.24 -13.37
N GLU A 57 9.24 23.96 -13.11
CA GLU A 57 9.12 22.78 -14.00
C GLU A 57 9.56 22.97 -15.47
N SER A 58 10.40 23.96 -15.78
CA SER A 58 10.56 24.49 -17.15
C SER A 58 11.87 24.14 -17.83
N SER A 59 12.87 23.64 -17.09
CA SER A 59 14.19 23.29 -17.65
C SER A 59 14.60 21.87 -17.29
N THR A 60 14.60 20.98 -18.29
CA THR A 60 15.06 19.60 -18.16
C THR A 60 16.52 19.51 -17.71
N GLU A 61 17.36 20.46 -18.10
CA GLU A 61 18.77 20.52 -17.65
C GLU A 61 18.90 20.79 -16.16
N LEU A 62 18.12 21.75 -15.63
CA LEU A 62 18.07 22.04 -14.20
C LEU A 62 17.52 20.85 -13.41
N ILE A 63 16.50 20.18 -13.94
CA ILE A 63 15.93 18.97 -13.34
C ILE A 63 16.99 17.87 -13.27
N LYS A 64 17.72 17.60 -14.36
CA LYS A 64 18.81 16.61 -14.38
C LYS A 64 19.91 16.94 -13.37
N ALA A 65 20.32 18.21 -13.31
CA ALA A 65 21.34 18.67 -12.36
C ALA A 65 20.86 18.52 -10.90
N ALA A 66 19.60 18.87 -10.62
CA ALA A 66 19.00 18.73 -9.30
C ALA A 66 18.91 17.26 -8.87
N VAL A 67 18.45 16.36 -9.76
CA VAL A 67 18.40 14.92 -9.51
C VAL A 67 19.79 14.39 -9.18
N GLY A 68 20.79 14.69 -10.02
CA GLY A 68 22.17 14.25 -9.79
C GLY A 68 22.73 14.73 -8.45
N MET A 69 22.48 15.99 -8.10
CA MET A 69 22.87 16.56 -6.81
C MET A 69 22.19 15.85 -5.63
N LEU A 70 20.87 15.65 -5.68
CA LEU A 70 20.14 14.93 -4.62
C LEU A 70 20.65 13.50 -4.46
N SER A 71 20.92 12.78 -5.56
CA SER A 71 21.46 11.41 -5.54
C SER A 71 22.88 11.37 -4.97
N GLN A 72 23.72 12.36 -5.29
CA GLN A 72 25.04 12.50 -4.67
C GLN A 72 24.92 12.79 -3.17
N ARG A 73 23.95 13.60 -2.74
CA ARG A 73 23.76 13.91 -1.30
C ARG A 73 23.25 12.73 -0.51
N LEU A 74 22.43 11.87 -1.11
CA LEU A 74 21.97 10.64 -0.48
C LEU A 74 23.13 9.67 -0.17
N THR A 75 24.17 9.64 -1.02
CA THR A 75 25.35 8.76 -0.86
C THR A 75 26.51 9.38 -0.08
N ALA A 76 26.82 10.66 -0.34
CA ALA A 76 28.03 11.29 0.19
C ALA A 76 27.84 11.93 1.58
N ALA A 77 26.60 12.24 1.98
CA ALA A 77 26.36 12.85 3.28
C ALA A 77 26.27 11.80 4.38
N ASN A 78 27.27 11.73 5.26
CA ASN A 78 27.17 11.02 6.54
C ASN A 78 26.21 11.72 7.54
N GLN A 79 25.40 12.67 7.07
CA GLN A 79 24.47 13.43 7.91
C GLN A 79 23.03 12.98 7.60
N PRO A 80 22.33 12.33 8.54
CA PRO A 80 20.96 11.85 8.36
C PRO A 80 19.99 12.93 7.86
N ASN A 81 20.11 14.16 8.38
CA ASN A 81 19.22 15.28 8.02
C ASN A 81 19.26 15.61 6.51
N TYR A 82 20.44 15.56 5.88
CA TYR A 82 20.55 15.85 4.44
C TYR A 82 20.00 14.72 3.60
N ARG A 83 20.20 13.47 4.02
CA ARG A 83 19.61 12.30 3.36
C ARG A 83 18.09 12.36 3.43
N TYR A 84 17.54 12.76 4.58
CA TYR A 84 16.11 12.94 4.78
C TYR A 84 15.53 14.01 3.85
N LEU A 85 16.11 15.21 3.86
CA LEU A 85 15.67 16.30 2.98
C LEU A 85 15.83 15.95 1.50
N SER A 86 16.88 15.21 1.16
CA SER A 86 17.08 14.75 -0.22
C SER A 86 15.95 13.81 -0.64
N LEU A 87 15.62 12.81 0.18
CA LEU A 87 14.52 11.88 -0.11
C LEU A 87 13.16 12.60 -0.20
N ASP A 88 12.87 13.55 0.68
CA ASP A 88 11.63 14.34 0.64
C ASP A 88 11.51 15.15 -0.67
N LEU A 89 12.61 15.77 -1.12
CA LEU A 89 12.63 16.49 -2.40
C LEU A 89 12.55 15.54 -3.60
N MET A 90 13.21 14.39 -3.54
CA MET A 90 13.11 13.35 -4.57
C MET A 90 11.67 12.87 -4.73
N GLN A 91 10.94 12.68 -3.63
CA GLN A 91 9.53 12.28 -3.64
C GLN A 91 8.67 13.35 -4.32
N ARG A 92 8.91 14.63 -4.03
CA ARG A 92 8.15 15.72 -4.68
C ARG A 92 8.48 15.84 -6.17
N MET A 93 9.75 15.67 -6.53
CA MET A 93 10.21 15.69 -7.92
C MET A 93 9.77 14.48 -8.74
N SER A 94 9.53 13.31 -8.14
CA SER A 94 9.18 12.09 -8.87
C SER A 94 7.86 12.19 -9.63
N HIS A 95 7.01 13.16 -9.28
CA HIS A 95 5.80 13.46 -10.00
C HIS A 95 6.00 14.32 -11.26
N ILE A 96 7.22 14.81 -11.50
CA ILE A 96 7.62 15.53 -12.73
C ILE A 96 8.14 14.47 -13.73
N PRO A 97 7.57 14.34 -14.95
CA PRO A 97 7.94 13.27 -15.89
C PRO A 97 9.44 13.18 -16.20
N ASP A 98 10.08 14.31 -16.49
CA ASP A 98 11.52 14.39 -16.79
C ASP A 98 12.38 13.93 -15.60
N ALA A 99 11.97 14.30 -14.38
CA ALA A 99 12.69 13.92 -13.16
C ALA A 99 12.50 12.43 -12.86
N ALA A 100 11.28 11.91 -13.03
CA ALA A 100 10.96 10.50 -12.84
C ALA A 100 11.84 9.59 -13.71
N GLU A 101 12.08 9.97 -14.97
CA GLU A 101 12.98 9.23 -15.85
C GLU A 101 14.44 9.27 -15.36
N GLN A 102 14.91 10.39 -14.83
CA GLN A 102 16.26 10.47 -14.27
C GLN A 102 16.40 9.68 -12.97
N PHE A 103 15.41 9.71 -12.07
CA PHE A 103 15.46 8.98 -10.81
C PHE A 103 15.58 7.47 -11.00
N LYS A 104 15.02 6.92 -12.08
CA LYS A 104 15.20 5.49 -12.42
C LYS A 104 16.66 5.09 -12.57
N LYS A 105 17.53 5.99 -13.05
CA LYS A 105 18.98 5.75 -13.15
C LYS A 105 19.66 5.68 -11.77
N HIS A 106 19.02 6.26 -10.76
CA HIS A 106 19.49 6.31 -9.38
C HIS A 106 18.66 5.44 -8.43
N GLN A 107 17.78 4.58 -8.96
CA GLN A 107 16.89 3.73 -8.15
C GLN A 107 17.67 2.90 -7.13
N SER A 108 18.79 2.28 -7.54
CA SER A 108 19.63 1.47 -6.64
C SER A 108 20.15 2.24 -5.42
N ILE A 109 20.36 3.55 -5.55
CA ILE A 109 20.77 4.41 -4.44
C ILE A 109 19.62 4.56 -3.44
N VAL A 110 18.40 4.80 -3.93
CA VAL A 110 17.20 4.90 -3.09
C VAL A 110 16.88 3.55 -2.43
N SER A 111 17.02 2.44 -3.15
CA SER A 111 16.85 1.10 -2.60
C SER A 111 17.87 0.77 -1.51
N THR A 112 19.08 1.33 -1.59
CA THR A 112 20.08 1.23 -0.51
C THR A 112 19.63 2.01 0.73
N ALA A 113 19.00 3.18 0.55
CA ALA A 113 18.47 3.97 1.67
C ALA A 113 17.31 3.29 2.41
N LEU A 114 16.63 2.31 1.79
CA LEU A 114 15.64 1.47 2.46
C LEU A 114 16.24 0.62 3.58
N LYS A 115 17.55 0.32 3.49
CA LYS A 115 18.31 -0.46 4.49
C LYS A 115 18.99 0.42 5.55
N ASP A 116 18.62 1.70 5.65
CA ASP A 116 19.18 2.60 6.65
C ASP A 116 18.76 2.23 8.09
N ASN A 117 19.62 2.53 9.07
CA ASN A 117 19.33 2.29 10.48
C ASN A 117 18.16 3.15 10.97
N ASP A 118 18.00 4.37 10.44
CA ASP A 118 16.93 5.29 10.82
C ASP A 118 15.61 4.95 10.12
N VAL A 119 14.61 4.53 10.90
CA VAL A 119 13.24 4.22 10.47
C VAL A 119 12.63 5.37 9.65
N SER A 120 12.91 6.62 9.98
CA SER A 120 12.38 7.79 9.29
C SER A 120 12.93 7.91 7.87
N LEU A 121 14.23 7.63 7.68
CA LEU A 121 14.84 7.57 6.36
C LEU A 121 14.30 6.41 5.54
N ARG A 122 14.12 5.23 6.15
CA ARG A 122 13.53 4.06 5.50
C ARG A 122 12.13 4.36 4.96
N ARG A 123 11.28 5.00 5.77
CA ARG A 123 9.93 5.42 5.34
C ARG A 123 9.96 6.37 4.15
N ARG A 124 10.86 7.36 4.17
CA ARG A 124 11.04 8.29 3.05
C ARG A 124 11.57 7.59 1.79
N ALA A 125 12.52 6.66 1.93
CA ALA A 125 12.99 5.86 0.79
C ALA A 125 11.84 5.06 0.17
N LEU A 126 10.97 4.47 1.00
CA LEU A 126 9.78 3.76 0.57
C LEU A 126 8.76 4.68 -0.13
N ASP A 127 8.62 5.94 0.29
CA ASP A 127 7.79 6.95 -0.42
C ASP A 127 8.32 7.27 -1.81
N VAL A 128 9.64 7.44 -1.91
CA VAL A 128 10.32 7.75 -3.16
C VAL A 128 10.21 6.57 -4.13
N LEU A 129 10.44 5.33 -3.68
CA LEU A 129 10.26 4.12 -4.49
C LEU A 129 8.82 3.94 -4.96
N TYR A 130 7.85 4.18 -4.06
CA TYR A 130 6.43 4.09 -4.40
C TYR A 130 6.03 5.11 -5.48
N SER A 131 6.50 6.35 -5.37
CA SER A 131 6.15 7.43 -6.29
C SER A 131 6.84 7.34 -7.65
N MET A 132 8.05 6.77 -7.73
CA MET A 132 8.76 6.59 -9.01
C MET A 132 8.37 5.30 -9.77
N CYS A 133 7.52 4.46 -9.16
CA CYS A 133 7.14 3.19 -9.73
C CYS A 133 6.21 3.37 -10.94
N ASP A 134 6.48 2.63 -12.01
CA ASP A 134 5.69 2.59 -13.23
C ASP A 134 5.71 1.20 -13.87
N ASN A 135 5.02 1.03 -15.00
CA ASN A 135 4.95 -0.23 -15.73
C ASN A 135 6.31 -0.77 -16.21
N LYS A 136 7.38 0.04 -16.25
CA LYS A 136 8.70 -0.37 -16.74
C LYS A 136 9.62 -0.86 -15.63
N ASN A 137 9.41 -0.41 -14.40
CA ASN A 137 10.27 -0.74 -13.25
C ASN A 137 9.53 -1.46 -12.11
N SER A 138 8.22 -1.68 -12.22
CA SER A 138 7.38 -2.29 -11.18
C SER A 138 7.94 -3.62 -10.67
N GLU A 139 8.32 -4.53 -11.58
CA GLU A 139 8.90 -5.82 -11.21
C GLU A 139 10.16 -5.68 -10.35
N LYS A 140 11.04 -4.75 -10.70
CA LYS A 140 12.29 -4.52 -9.96
C LYS A 140 12.01 -3.94 -8.58
N ILE A 141 11.19 -2.90 -8.52
CA ILE A 141 10.85 -2.24 -7.25
C ILE A 141 10.14 -3.21 -6.32
N VAL A 142 9.13 -3.92 -6.80
CA VAL A 142 8.36 -4.85 -5.98
C VAL A 142 9.22 -6.00 -5.46
N ASN A 143 10.12 -6.55 -6.27
CA ASN A 143 11.07 -7.56 -5.81
C ASN A 143 12.01 -7.02 -4.73
N GLU A 144 12.57 -5.82 -4.89
CA GLU A 144 13.40 -5.19 -3.86
C GLU A 144 12.63 -4.94 -2.54
N LEU A 145 11.35 -4.55 -2.63
CA LEU A 145 10.49 -4.37 -1.46
C LEU A 145 10.15 -5.70 -0.76
N LEU A 146 9.92 -6.78 -1.52
CA LEU A 146 9.70 -8.12 -0.98
C LEU A 146 10.97 -8.69 -0.32
N ASP A 147 12.14 -8.46 -0.93
CA ASP A 147 13.42 -8.88 -0.36
C ASP A 147 13.71 -8.11 0.95
N TYR A 148 13.39 -6.81 0.96
CA TYR A 148 13.48 -5.99 2.16
C TYR A 148 12.55 -6.48 3.27
N LEU A 149 11.32 -6.89 2.93
CA LEU A 149 10.31 -7.38 3.87
C LEU A 149 10.82 -8.56 4.72
N ASN A 150 11.65 -9.45 4.15
CA ASN A 150 12.14 -10.67 4.79
C ASN A 150 13.09 -10.41 6.00
N GLY A 151 13.64 -9.21 6.14
CA GLY A 151 14.58 -8.85 7.22
C GLY A 151 14.21 -7.60 8.02
N THR A 152 13.00 -7.06 7.83
CA THR A 152 12.64 -5.72 8.35
C THR A 152 11.89 -5.76 9.66
N ASP A 153 12.14 -4.78 10.54
CA ASP A 153 11.41 -4.55 11.78
C ASP A 153 9.89 -4.42 11.59
N PHE A 154 9.13 -4.77 12.62
CA PHE A 154 7.66 -4.76 12.58
C PHE A 154 7.05 -3.36 12.31
N ALA A 155 7.75 -2.27 12.64
CA ALA A 155 7.21 -0.90 12.62
C ALA A 155 6.91 -0.30 11.22
N ILE A 156 7.50 -0.85 10.15
CA ILE A 156 7.27 -0.41 8.76
C ILE A 156 6.50 -1.47 7.96
N ARG A 157 6.36 -2.68 8.53
CA ARG A 157 5.92 -3.86 7.79
C ARG A 157 4.50 -3.74 7.23
N GLU A 158 3.56 -3.23 8.03
CA GLU A 158 2.18 -3.02 7.59
C GLU A 158 2.08 -2.04 6.40
N GLU A 159 2.78 -0.91 6.53
CA GLU A 159 2.83 0.11 5.49
C GLU A 159 3.49 -0.39 4.21
N LEU A 160 4.56 -1.18 4.34
CA LEU A 160 5.27 -1.81 3.24
C LEU A 160 4.38 -2.82 2.50
N VAL A 161 3.70 -3.71 3.24
CA VAL A 161 2.78 -4.72 2.68
C VAL A 161 1.66 -4.05 1.89
N LEU A 162 1.05 -2.99 2.44
CA LEU A 162 0.00 -2.25 1.75
C LEU A 162 0.51 -1.61 0.44
N ARG A 163 1.70 -1.01 0.47
CA ARG A 163 2.29 -0.39 -0.73
C ARG A 163 2.64 -1.42 -1.79
N VAL A 164 3.21 -2.56 -1.41
CA VAL A 164 3.48 -3.66 -2.34
C VAL A 164 2.18 -4.13 -2.98
N ALA A 165 1.13 -4.41 -2.20
CA ALA A 165 -0.17 -4.83 -2.75
C ALA A 165 -0.75 -3.81 -3.75
N ILE A 166 -0.64 -2.51 -3.45
CA ILE A 166 -1.10 -1.43 -4.34
C ILE A 166 -0.28 -1.37 -5.64
N LEU A 167 1.04 -1.43 -5.55
CA LEU A 167 1.92 -1.36 -6.72
C LEU A 167 1.70 -2.57 -7.63
N THR A 168 1.53 -3.76 -7.04
CA THR A 168 1.23 -4.99 -7.77
C THR A 168 -0.13 -4.88 -8.48
N GLU A 169 -1.19 -4.39 -7.82
CA GLU A 169 -2.50 -4.19 -8.47
C GLU A 169 -2.44 -3.19 -9.64
N ARG A 170 -1.66 -2.11 -9.48
CA ARG A 170 -1.63 -1.01 -10.46
C ARG A 170 -0.73 -1.29 -11.67
N PHE A 171 0.41 -1.94 -11.45
CA PHE A 171 1.49 -2.02 -12.42
C PHE A 171 1.91 -3.47 -12.74
N ALA A 172 1.03 -4.45 -12.48
CA ALA A 172 1.26 -5.83 -12.90
C ALA A 172 1.35 -5.93 -14.43
N PRO A 173 2.44 -6.51 -14.97
CA PRO A 173 2.57 -6.70 -16.41
C PRO A 173 1.66 -7.82 -16.94
N ASN A 174 1.35 -8.81 -16.09
CA ASN A 174 0.43 -9.89 -16.37
C ASN A 174 -0.15 -10.42 -15.04
N LEU A 175 -1.26 -11.15 -15.13
CA LEU A 175 -1.98 -11.65 -13.97
C LEU A 175 -1.25 -12.80 -13.25
N GLN A 176 -0.43 -13.58 -13.97
CA GLN A 176 0.38 -14.63 -13.36
C GLN A 176 1.38 -14.03 -12.37
N TRP A 177 2.10 -12.98 -12.78
CA TRP A 177 3.02 -12.22 -11.93
C TRP A 177 2.30 -11.58 -10.74
N TYR A 178 1.07 -11.07 -10.95
CA TYR A 178 0.25 -10.56 -9.86
C TYR A 178 -0.01 -11.64 -8.79
N VAL A 179 -0.48 -12.82 -9.22
CA VAL A 179 -0.77 -13.95 -8.32
C VAL A 179 0.50 -14.35 -7.56
N ASP A 180 1.62 -14.55 -8.25
CA ASP A 180 2.89 -14.94 -7.61
C ASP A 180 3.35 -13.94 -6.55
N THR A 181 3.24 -12.66 -6.89
CA THR A 181 3.67 -11.56 -6.01
C THR A 181 2.80 -11.49 -4.76
N ILE A 182 1.47 -11.59 -4.89
CA ILE A 182 0.58 -11.53 -3.73
C ILE A 182 0.65 -12.80 -2.89
N LEU A 183 0.77 -13.99 -3.50
CA LEU A 183 0.98 -15.23 -2.75
C LEU A 183 2.31 -15.17 -1.97
N LYS A 184 3.40 -14.69 -2.59
CA LYS A 184 4.68 -14.48 -1.90
C LYS A 184 4.56 -13.46 -0.76
N LEU A 185 3.80 -12.37 -0.97
CA LEU A 185 3.53 -11.37 0.06
C LEU A 185 2.79 -11.98 1.28
N MET A 186 1.79 -12.83 1.05
CA MET A 186 1.07 -13.54 2.10
C MET A 186 1.93 -14.57 2.84
N THR A 187 2.82 -15.26 2.13
CA THR A 187 3.77 -16.20 2.75
C THR A 187 4.81 -15.50 3.62
N LEU A 188 5.25 -14.28 3.25
CA LEU A 188 6.28 -13.55 4.01
C LEU A 188 5.72 -12.71 5.17
N ALA A 189 4.54 -12.12 5.01
CA ALA A 189 4.00 -11.16 5.97
C ALA A 189 2.48 -11.26 6.14
N GLY A 190 1.92 -12.47 6.11
CA GLY A 190 0.47 -12.69 6.10
C GLY A 190 -0.30 -12.04 7.26
N ASN A 191 0.31 -11.90 8.44
CA ASN A 191 -0.31 -11.24 9.60
C ASN A 191 -0.60 -9.74 9.38
N TYR A 192 0.11 -9.10 8.44
CA TYR A 192 -0.04 -7.69 8.08
C TYR A 192 -0.85 -7.50 6.80
N VAL A 193 -1.24 -8.59 6.16
CA VAL A 193 -2.07 -8.56 4.95
C VAL A 193 -3.51 -8.42 5.36
N SER A 194 -4.14 -7.31 4.95
CA SER A 194 -5.58 -7.10 5.13
C SER A 194 -6.37 -8.14 4.34
N ASP A 195 -7.52 -8.56 4.88
CA ASP A 195 -8.39 -9.54 4.22
C ASP A 195 -8.78 -9.15 2.78
N GLN A 196 -8.84 -7.85 2.50
CA GLN A 196 -9.14 -7.31 1.18
C GLN A 196 -8.16 -7.76 0.09
N VAL A 197 -6.91 -8.05 0.45
CA VAL A 197 -5.87 -8.43 -0.51
C VAL A 197 -6.09 -9.87 -0.99
N TRP A 198 -6.30 -10.82 -0.07
CA TRP A 198 -6.50 -12.22 -0.46
C TRP A 198 -7.87 -12.43 -1.13
N MET A 199 -8.90 -11.72 -0.69
CA MET A 199 -10.21 -11.74 -1.35
C MET A 199 -10.12 -11.25 -2.80
N ARG A 200 -9.26 -10.25 -3.06
CA ARG A 200 -9.02 -9.75 -4.43
C ARG A 200 -8.33 -10.78 -5.31
N VAL A 201 -7.35 -11.52 -4.78
CA VAL A 201 -6.71 -12.63 -5.52
C VAL A 201 -7.74 -13.67 -5.91
N VAL A 202 -8.61 -14.07 -4.98
CA VAL A 202 -9.70 -15.03 -5.25
C VAL A 202 -10.58 -14.53 -6.39
N GLN A 203 -11.02 -13.27 -6.37
CA GLN A 203 -11.84 -12.70 -7.44
C GLN A 203 -11.15 -12.76 -8.81
N ILE A 204 -9.86 -12.40 -8.87
CA ILE A 204 -9.10 -12.40 -10.12
C ILE A 204 -8.97 -13.83 -10.66
N VAL A 205 -8.66 -14.80 -9.81
CA VAL A 205 -8.51 -16.21 -10.19
C VAL A 205 -9.85 -16.81 -10.63
N THR A 206 -10.96 -16.49 -9.95
CA THR A 206 -12.29 -16.96 -10.35
C THR A 206 -12.66 -16.46 -11.75
N ASN A 207 -12.46 -15.17 -12.03
CA ASN A 207 -12.84 -14.56 -13.30
C ASN A 207 -11.92 -14.96 -14.48
N HIS A 208 -10.72 -15.50 -14.22
CA HIS A 208 -9.73 -15.84 -15.25
C HIS A 208 -9.41 -17.34 -15.23
N GLN A 209 -10.08 -18.09 -16.12
CA GLN A 209 -9.98 -19.56 -16.18
C GLN A 209 -8.57 -20.07 -16.49
N ASP A 210 -7.79 -19.32 -17.27
CA ASP A 210 -6.41 -19.62 -17.63
C ASP A 210 -5.46 -19.65 -16.42
N LEU A 211 -5.79 -18.91 -15.36
CA LEU A 211 -4.98 -18.85 -14.14
C LEU A 211 -5.34 -19.91 -13.10
N GLN A 212 -6.53 -20.50 -13.17
CA GLN A 212 -7.06 -21.35 -12.10
C GLN A 212 -6.16 -22.54 -11.77
N LEU A 213 -5.69 -23.27 -12.80
CA LEU A 213 -4.78 -24.41 -12.63
C LEU A 213 -3.44 -23.98 -12.02
N TYR A 214 -2.91 -22.84 -12.47
CA TYR A 214 -1.65 -22.30 -11.97
C TYR A 214 -1.77 -21.86 -10.50
N ALA A 215 -2.80 -21.08 -10.17
CA ALA A 215 -3.06 -20.59 -8.83
C ALA A 215 -3.30 -21.74 -7.84
N ALA A 216 -4.05 -22.77 -8.23
CA ALA A 216 -4.27 -23.96 -7.41
C ALA A 216 -2.97 -24.71 -7.11
N GLU A 217 -2.11 -24.91 -8.12
CA GLU A 217 -0.82 -25.57 -7.95
C GLU A 217 0.11 -24.77 -7.02
N THR A 218 0.21 -23.46 -7.22
CA THR A 218 1.07 -22.60 -6.40
C THR A 218 0.56 -22.50 -4.96
N CYS A 219 -0.77 -22.39 -4.76
CA CYS A 219 -1.36 -22.40 -3.42
C CYS A 219 -1.14 -23.73 -2.71
N PHE A 220 -1.30 -24.87 -3.40
CA PHE A 220 -1.05 -26.18 -2.81
C PHE A 220 0.40 -26.32 -2.33
N LYS A 221 1.37 -25.96 -3.17
CA LYS A 221 2.81 -25.98 -2.79
C LYS A 221 3.12 -25.05 -1.61
N ALA A 222 2.55 -23.84 -1.61
CA ALA A 222 2.79 -22.88 -0.54
C ALA A 222 2.12 -23.27 0.79
N LEU A 223 1.02 -24.02 0.76
CA LEU A 223 0.41 -24.59 1.97
C LEU A 223 1.21 -25.78 2.53
N GLN A 224 2.00 -26.48 1.70
CA GLN A 224 2.88 -27.55 2.15
C GLN A 224 4.10 -27.04 2.94
N SER A 225 4.62 -25.85 2.60
CA SER A 225 5.72 -25.25 3.35
C SER A 225 5.27 -24.77 4.73
N GLU A 226 6.00 -25.09 5.79
CA GLU A 226 5.74 -24.57 7.14
C GLU A 226 6.87 -23.61 7.56
N PRO A 227 6.57 -22.50 8.27
CA PRO A 227 5.26 -22.04 8.75
C PRO A 227 4.40 -21.36 7.66
N VAL A 228 3.07 -21.46 7.80
CA VAL A 228 2.09 -20.78 6.92
C VAL A 228 1.31 -19.77 7.74
N HIS A 229 1.02 -18.59 7.18
CA HIS A 229 0.15 -17.57 7.80
C HIS A 229 -1.34 -17.80 7.53
N GLU A 230 -2.21 -17.30 8.43
CA GLU A 230 -3.68 -17.46 8.33
C GLU A 230 -4.24 -16.99 6.98
N SER A 231 -3.84 -15.81 6.51
CA SER A 231 -4.28 -15.23 5.24
C SER A 231 -4.01 -16.14 4.04
N MET A 232 -2.89 -16.86 4.08
CA MET A 232 -2.54 -17.84 3.05
C MET A 232 -3.40 -19.11 3.14
N VAL A 233 -3.75 -19.55 4.35
CA VAL A 233 -4.69 -20.67 4.56
C VAL A 233 -6.09 -20.32 4.08
N LYS A 234 -6.59 -19.11 4.35
CA LYS A 234 -7.89 -18.62 3.83
C LYS A 234 -7.90 -18.62 2.31
N CYS A 235 -6.89 -18.00 1.69
CA CYS A 235 -6.77 -17.91 0.23
C CYS A 235 -6.64 -19.29 -0.42
N GLY A 236 -5.67 -20.08 0.04
CA GLY A 236 -5.39 -21.40 -0.52
C GLY A 236 -6.52 -22.40 -0.27
N GLY A 237 -7.18 -22.34 0.90
CA GLY A 237 -8.34 -23.16 1.21
C GLY A 237 -9.51 -22.91 0.24
N TYR A 238 -9.79 -21.64 -0.07
CA TYR A 238 -10.80 -21.28 -1.06
C TYR A 238 -10.42 -21.75 -2.47
N ILE A 239 -9.20 -21.42 -2.93
CA ILE A 239 -8.73 -21.77 -4.27
C ILE A 239 -8.68 -23.28 -4.49
N ILE A 240 -8.23 -24.06 -3.50
CA ILE A 240 -8.24 -25.53 -3.57
C ILE A 240 -9.68 -26.07 -3.52
N GLY A 241 -10.55 -25.48 -2.71
CA GLY A 241 -11.97 -25.88 -2.66
C GLY A 241 -12.68 -25.74 -4.01
N GLU A 242 -12.47 -24.64 -4.73
CA GLU A 242 -13.07 -24.41 -6.06
C GLU A 242 -12.34 -25.16 -7.18
N PHE A 243 -11.02 -25.00 -7.26
CA PHE A 243 -10.21 -25.38 -8.42
C PHE A 243 -9.34 -26.61 -8.17
N GLY A 244 -9.45 -27.26 -7.02
CA GLY A 244 -8.67 -28.46 -6.67
C GLY A 244 -8.87 -29.63 -7.63
N HIS A 245 -10.04 -29.71 -8.28
CA HIS A 245 -10.32 -30.70 -9.32
C HIS A 245 -9.40 -30.58 -10.55
N THR A 246 -8.87 -29.38 -10.85
CA THR A 246 -7.97 -29.16 -12.00
C THR A 246 -6.58 -29.77 -11.78
N ILE A 247 -6.11 -29.82 -10.52
CA ILE A 247 -4.79 -30.33 -10.17
C ILE A 247 -4.81 -31.83 -9.78
N SER A 248 -5.98 -32.42 -9.56
CA SER A 248 -6.15 -33.84 -9.22
C SER A 248 -5.62 -34.83 -10.26
N SER A 249 -5.43 -34.38 -11.51
CA SER A 249 -4.85 -35.19 -12.59
C SER A 249 -3.32 -35.26 -12.55
N LYS A 250 -2.67 -34.38 -11.77
CA LYS A 250 -1.20 -34.34 -11.61
C LYS A 250 -0.80 -35.19 -10.40
N GLY A 251 0.08 -36.17 -10.64
CA GLY A 251 0.57 -37.06 -9.58
C GLY A 251 1.16 -36.29 -8.40
N GLY A 252 0.69 -36.62 -7.18
CA GLY A 252 1.12 -35.98 -5.93
C GLY A 252 0.21 -34.85 -5.43
N CYS A 253 -0.78 -34.43 -6.24
CA CYS A 253 -1.81 -33.46 -5.86
C CYS A 253 -3.20 -34.11 -5.80
N ASP A 254 -3.27 -35.41 -5.51
CA ASP A 254 -4.52 -36.16 -5.50
C ASP A 254 -5.53 -35.56 -4.50
N ALA A 255 -6.83 -35.75 -4.74
CA ALA A 255 -7.89 -35.23 -3.88
C ALA A 255 -7.71 -35.60 -2.39
N ARG A 256 -7.15 -36.78 -2.11
CA ARG A 256 -6.81 -37.21 -0.75
C ARG A 256 -5.66 -36.39 -0.14
N ALA A 257 -4.62 -36.11 -0.92
CA ALA A 257 -3.50 -35.28 -0.47
C ALA A 257 -3.94 -33.84 -0.21
N GLN A 258 -4.82 -33.29 -1.06
CA GLN A 258 -5.47 -31.99 -0.83
C GLN A 258 -6.28 -31.98 0.46
N PHE A 259 -7.09 -33.01 0.69
CA PHE A 259 -7.89 -33.14 1.91
C PHE A 259 -7.01 -33.22 3.17
N GLU A 260 -6.00 -34.10 3.19
CA GLU A 260 -5.10 -34.25 4.35
C GLU A 260 -4.31 -32.96 4.64
N LEU A 261 -3.86 -32.26 3.60
CA LEU A 261 -3.18 -30.96 3.75
C LEU A 261 -4.09 -29.94 4.43
N LEU A 262 -5.31 -29.74 3.90
CA LEU A 262 -6.27 -28.80 4.45
C LEU A 262 -6.74 -29.20 5.86
N LYS A 263 -6.88 -30.50 6.13
CA LYS A 263 -7.20 -31.05 7.46
C LYS A 263 -6.09 -30.74 8.47
N GLY A 264 -4.83 -30.88 8.08
CA GLY A 264 -3.69 -30.48 8.90
C GLY A 264 -3.74 -28.99 9.25
N LYS A 265 -4.03 -28.13 8.27
CA LYS A 265 -4.17 -26.67 8.51
C LYS A 265 -5.40 -26.32 9.33
N PHE A 266 -6.50 -27.07 9.19
CA PHE A 266 -7.71 -26.90 10.02
C PHE A 266 -7.42 -27.14 11.50
N ALA A 267 -6.61 -28.15 11.82
CA ALA A 267 -6.21 -28.44 13.19
C ALA A 267 -5.26 -27.36 13.77
N LEU A 268 -4.32 -26.87 12.96
CA LEU A 268 -3.39 -25.81 13.37
C LEU A 268 -4.11 -24.49 13.69
N TYR A 269 -5.12 -24.13 12.91
CA TYR A 269 -5.89 -22.88 13.06
C TYR A 269 -7.19 -23.05 13.87
N SER A 270 -7.15 -23.90 14.91
CA SER A 270 -8.33 -24.27 15.71
C SER A 270 -9.06 -23.09 16.38
N GLU A 271 -8.32 -22.04 16.76
CA GLU A 271 -8.84 -20.82 17.41
C GLU A 271 -9.44 -19.81 16.42
N HIS A 272 -9.16 -19.95 15.12
CA HIS A 272 -9.59 -18.99 14.09
C HIS A 272 -10.89 -19.44 13.42
N ALA A 273 -12.03 -19.04 13.98
CA ALA A 273 -13.37 -19.43 13.51
C ALA A 273 -13.59 -19.18 12.01
N ALA A 274 -13.26 -17.98 11.52
CA ALA A 274 -13.46 -17.61 10.10
C ALA A 274 -12.67 -18.51 9.13
N THR A 275 -11.44 -18.87 9.48
CA THR A 275 -10.60 -19.77 8.66
C THR A 275 -11.20 -21.17 8.63
N ARG A 276 -11.66 -21.68 9.77
CA ARG A 276 -12.32 -22.99 9.86
C ARG A 276 -13.60 -23.04 9.04
N GLN A 277 -14.40 -21.97 9.06
CA GLN A 277 -15.62 -21.87 8.25
C GLN A 277 -15.32 -21.97 6.75
N ILE A 278 -14.28 -21.29 6.26
CA ILE A 278 -13.83 -21.38 4.85
C ILE A 278 -13.39 -22.82 4.53
N LEU A 279 -12.60 -23.44 5.41
CA LEU A 279 -12.09 -24.79 5.20
C LEU A 279 -13.20 -25.85 5.21
N ILE A 280 -14.24 -25.73 6.05
CA ILE A 280 -15.40 -26.63 6.02
C ILE A 280 -16.13 -26.54 4.67
N THR A 281 -16.29 -25.33 4.12
CA THR A 281 -16.85 -25.16 2.77
C THR A 281 -15.94 -25.76 1.70
N ALA A 282 -14.62 -25.61 1.82
CA ALA A 282 -13.67 -26.24 0.91
C ALA A 282 -13.77 -27.78 0.96
N PHE A 283 -13.91 -28.38 2.14
CA PHE A 283 -14.15 -29.82 2.27
C PHE A 283 -15.47 -30.25 1.63
N ALA A 284 -16.54 -29.45 1.79
CA ALA A 284 -17.81 -29.70 1.12
C ALA A 284 -17.68 -29.71 -0.40
N LYS A 285 -16.93 -28.76 -0.98
CA LYS A 285 -16.66 -28.75 -2.43
C LYS A 285 -15.80 -29.92 -2.89
N LEU A 286 -14.80 -30.30 -2.09
CA LEU A 286 -13.97 -31.48 -2.37
C LEU A 286 -14.79 -32.77 -2.38
N MET A 287 -15.73 -32.96 -1.45
CA MET A 287 -16.61 -34.15 -1.48
C MET A 287 -17.57 -34.17 -2.67
N GLY A 288 -18.02 -33.00 -3.14
CA GLY A 288 -18.91 -32.89 -4.32
C GLY A 288 -18.17 -33.19 -5.63
N THR A 289 -16.93 -32.71 -5.75
CA THR A 289 -16.09 -32.91 -6.95
C THR A 289 -15.46 -34.30 -7.03
N HIS A 290 -15.15 -34.92 -5.89
CA HIS A 290 -14.45 -36.21 -5.82
C HIS A 290 -15.23 -37.21 -4.94
N PRO A 291 -16.07 -38.07 -5.55
CA PRO A 291 -16.84 -39.07 -4.81
C PRO A 291 -15.99 -40.06 -3.99
N SER A 292 -14.73 -40.28 -4.37
CA SER A 292 -13.81 -41.20 -3.70
C SER A 292 -13.45 -40.79 -2.27
N ILE A 293 -13.37 -39.47 -1.99
CA ILE A 293 -13.01 -38.94 -0.67
C ILE A 293 -14.24 -38.60 0.19
N LYS A 294 -15.44 -38.62 -0.39
CA LYS A 294 -16.71 -38.34 0.30
C LYS A 294 -16.84 -39.03 1.68
N PRO A 295 -16.61 -40.35 1.84
CA PRO A 295 -16.79 -41.00 3.15
C PRO A 295 -15.84 -40.47 4.23
N GLU A 296 -14.60 -40.14 3.86
CA GLU A 296 -13.59 -39.62 4.77
C GLU A 296 -13.89 -38.18 5.20
N VAL A 297 -14.31 -37.36 4.23
CA VAL A 297 -14.73 -35.98 4.48
C VAL A 297 -15.95 -35.94 5.40
N VAL A 298 -16.96 -36.77 5.14
CA VAL A 298 -18.18 -36.86 5.97
C VAL A 298 -17.85 -37.31 7.38
N ALA A 299 -16.98 -38.32 7.54
CA ALA A 299 -16.54 -38.78 8.86
C ALA A 299 -15.87 -37.65 9.66
N PHE A 300 -14.98 -36.89 9.04
CA PHE A 300 -14.28 -35.78 9.68
C PHE A 300 -15.21 -34.60 10.03
N ILE A 301 -16.05 -34.17 9.09
CA ILE A 301 -16.98 -33.05 9.31
C ILE A 301 -18.00 -33.38 10.41
N SER A 302 -18.38 -34.66 10.55
CA SER A 302 -19.31 -35.13 11.59
C SER A 302 -18.82 -34.90 13.02
N GLU A 303 -17.50 -34.87 13.24
CA GLU A 303 -16.90 -34.57 14.55
C GLU A 303 -17.25 -33.16 15.04
N PHE A 304 -17.55 -32.23 14.12
CA PHE A 304 -17.80 -30.82 14.42
C PHE A 304 -19.29 -30.47 14.57
N ARG A 305 -20.19 -31.46 14.59
CA ARG A 305 -21.65 -31.25 14.69
C ARG A 305 -22.09 -30.58 15.99
N THR A 306 -21.33 -30.76 17.06
CA THR A 306 -21.62 -30.21 18.39
C THR A 306 -20.65 -29.08 18.75
N THR A 307 -20.03 -28.43 17.76
CA THR A 307 -19.13 -27.29 18.01
C THR A 307 -19.93 -26.09 18.55
N MET A 308 -19.29 -25.31 19.42
CA MET A 308 -19.89 -24.12 20.04
C MET A 308 -20.03 -22.92 19.08
N ASP A 309 -19.26 -22.87 17.99
CA ASP A 309 -19.38 -21.82 16.97
C ASP A 309 -20.64 -22.05 16.11
N PRO A 310 -21.66 -21.19 16.19
CA PRO A 310 -22.93 -21.41 15.50
C PRO A 310 -22.78 -21.44 13.98
N GLU A 311 -21.89 -20.64 13.40
CA GLU A 311 -21.69 -20.61 11.95
C GLU A 311 -20.99 -21.87 11.44
N LEU A 312 -19.98 -22.34 12.16
CA LEU A 312 -19.34 -23.62 11.84
C LEU A 312 -20.33 -24.77 12.00
N GLN A 313 -21.09 -24.80 13.10
CA GLN A 313 -22.10 -25.82 13.37
C GLN A 313 -23.17 -25.85 12.27
N GLN A 314 -23.69 -24.69 11.87
CA GLN A 314 -24.69 -24.56 10.83
C GLN A 314 -24.19 -25.15 9.51
N ARG A 315 -23.00 -24.73 9.05
CA ARG A 315 -22.38 -25.26 7.82
C ARG A 315 -22.18 -26.77 7.88
N VAL A 316 -21.68 -27.28 9.01
CA VAL A 316 -21.46 -28.71 9.22
C VAL A 316 -22.77 -29.49 9.09
N VAL A 317 -23.84 -29.06 9.77
CA VAL A 317 -25.13 -29.76 9.75
C VAL A 317 -25.77 -29.72 8.37
N GLU A 318 -25.72 -28.57 7.69
CA GLU A 318 -26.25 -28.41 6.33
C GLU A 318 -25.49 -29.28 5.32
N TYR A 319 -24.15 -29.25 5.34
CA TYR A 319 -23.33 -30.05 4.43
C TYR A 319 -23.48 -31.55 4.67
N LEU A 320 -23.61 -31.99 5.93
CA LEU A 320 -23.91 -33.39 6.24
C LEU A 320 -25.27 -33.81 5.71
N SER A 321 -26.28 -32.95 5.84
CA SER A 321 -27.61 -33.23 5.28
C SER A 321 -27.58 -33.29 3.75
N LEU A 322 -26.83 -32.40 3.10
CA LEU A 322 -26.64 -32.45 1.64
C LEU A 322 -25.87 -33.70 1.18
N ALA A 323 -24.97 -34.24 2.01
CA ALA A 323 -24.18 -35.43 1.72
C ALA A 323 -24.96 -36.76 1.87
N GLU A 324 -26.17 -36.73 2.44
CA GLU A 324 -27.03 -37.91 2.63
C GLU A 324 -27.33 -38.65 1.31
N THR A 325 -27.43 -39.98 1.40
CA THR A 325 -27.69 -40.85 0.27
C THR A 325 -29.00 -40.48 -0.43
N GLY A 326 -28.97 -40.34 -1.76
CA GLY A 326 -30.14 -39.99 -2.57
C GLY A 326 -30.28 -38.51 -2.94
N ARG A 327 -29.38 -37.63 -2.47
CA ARG A 327 -29.35 -36.19 -2.81
C ARG A 327 -28.16 -35.76 -3.67
N GLU A 328 -27.49 -36.69 -4.34
CA GLU A 328 -26.25 -36.43 -5.08
C GLU A 328 -26.41 -35.35 -6.16
N LYS A 329 -27.50 -35.39 -6.93
CA LYS A 329 -27.80 -34.35 -7.93
C LYS A 329 -28.02 -32.97 -7.31
N THR A 330 -28.63 -32.91 -6.13
CA THR A 330 -28.84 -31.66 -5.39
C THR A 330 -27.51 -31.14 -4.85
N LEU A 331 -26.66 -32.03 -4.32
CA LEU A 331 -25.32 -31.70 -3.85
C LEU A 331 -24.47 -31.13 -4.98
N GLU A 332 -24.45 -31.79 -6.14
CA GLU A 332 -23.73 -31.32 -7.33
C GLU A 332 -24.22 -29.94 -7.77
N SER A 333 -25.55 -29.75 -7.89
CA SER A 333 -26.14 -28.48 -8.31
C SER A 333 -25.88 -27.33 -7.33
N VAL A 334 -25.93 -27.59 -6.01
CA VAL A 334 -25.68 -26.57 -4.99
C VAL A 334 -24.19 -26.20 -4.91
N LEU A 335 -23.30 -27.15 -5.19
CA LEU A 335 -21.85 -26.97 -5.14
C LEU A 335 -21.22 -26.73 -6.51
N GLU A 336 -22.00 -26.30 -7.49
CA GLU A 336 -21.49 -25.87 -8.80
C GLU A 336 -20.43 -24.76 -8.68
N ALA A 337 -19.67 -24.59 -9.77
CA ALA A 337 -18.64 -23.55 -9.85
C ALA A 337 -19.25 -22.17 -9.59
N MET A 338 -18.56 -21.38 -8.77
CA MET A 338 -19.02 -20.02 -8.46
C MET A 338 -19.11 -19.17 -9.73
N PRO A 339 -20.19 -18.41 -9.93
CA PRO A 339 -20.29 -17.45 -11.01
C PRO A 339 -19.19 -16.39 -10.94
N ASP A 340 -18.86 -15.79 -12.09
CA ASP A 340 -17.88 -14.71 -12.17
C ASP A 340 -18.30 -13.51 -11.29
N PHE A 341 -17.31 -12.91 -10.63
CA PHE A 341 -17.54 -11.71 -9.84
C PHE A 341 -17.77 -10.51 -10.75
N ALA A 342 -18.80 -9.71 -10.45
CA ALA A 342 -19.02 -8.43 -11.09
C ALA A 342 -17.84 -7.47 -10.83
N GLU A 343 -17.44 -6.70 -11.86
CA GLU A 343 -16.43 -5.66 -11.73
C GLU A 343 -16.95 -4.52 -10.84
N ARG A 344 -16.58 -4.53 -9.55
CA ARG A 344 -16.83 -3.43 -8.61
C ARG A 344 -15.57 -2.59 -8.44
N GLU A 345 -15.73 -1.30 -8.13
CA GLU A 345 -14.58 -0.47 -7.74
C GLU A 345 -13.90 -1.04 -6.49
N ASN A 346 -12.62 -1.39 -6.62
CA ASN A 346 -11.88 -2.07 -5.56
C ASN A 346 -11.60 -1.12 -4.39
N ILE A 347 -11.70 -1.63 -3.17
CA ILE A 347 -11.33 -0.88 -1.96
C ILE A 347 -9.85 -0.46 -2.01
N LEU A 348 -8.98 -1.28 -2.61
CA LEU A 348 -7.58 -0.93 -2.88
C LEU A 348 -7.49 0.26 -3.84
N THR A 349 -8.28 0.30 -4.92
CA THR A 349 -8.35 1.45 -5.84
C THR A 349 -8.93 2.69 -5.19
N LYS A 350 -9.87 2.54 -4.24
CA LYS A 350 -10.37 3.65 -3.44
C LYS A 350 -9.28 4.22 -2.53
N LYS A 351 -8.52 3.37 -1.82
CA LYS A 351 -7.35 3.79 -1.02
C LYS A 351 -6.27 4.45 -1.87
N ILE A 352 -6.05 3.99 -3.10
CA ILE A 352 -5.17 4.65 -4.08
C ILE A 352 -5.69 6.06 -4.40
N LYS A 353 -6.97 6.18 -4.79
CA LYS A 353 -7.61 7.47 -5.12
C LYS A 353 -7.61 8.45 -3.93
N GLU A 354 -7.85 7.98 -2.72
CA GLU A 354 -7.79 8.81 -1.49
C GLU A 354 -6.37 9.34 -1.26
N ARG A 355 -5.34 8.51 -1.45
CA ARG A 355 -3.95 8.94 -1.28
C ARG A 355 -3.48 9.90 -2.39
N GLU A 356 -3.90 9.67 -3.62
CA GLU A 356 -3.67 10.58 -4.75
C GLU A 356 -4.38 11.93 -4.55
N ARG A 357 -5.53 11.95 -3.87
CA ARG A 357 -6.21 13.18 -3.47
C ARG A 357 -5.41 13.97 -2.44
N THR A 358 -4.78 13.31 -1.47
CA THR A 358 -3.95 14.01 -0.46
C THR A 358 -2.72 14.65 -1.10
N SER A 359 -2.02 13.94 -2.01
CA SER A 359 -0.85 14.50 -2.71
C SER A 359 -1.20 15.62 -3.69
N THR A 360 -2.37 15.56 -4.33
CA THR A 360 -2.88 16.65 -5.17
C THR A 360 -3.37 17.82 -4.33
N THR A 361 -3.97 17.61 -3.16
CA THR A 361 -4.41 18.72 -2.28
C THR A 361 -3.23 19.52 -1.74
N GLU A 362 -2.07 18.91 -1.49
CA GLU A 362 -0.83 19.67 -1.19
C GLU A 362 -0.38 20.54 -2.36
N ARG A 363 -0.53 20.06 -3.61
CA ARG A 363 -0.28 20.84 -4.83
C ARG A 363 -1.30 21.95 -5.04
N THR A 364 -2.59 21.68 -4.83
CA THR A 364 -3.65 22.68 -5.00
C THR A 364 -3.66 23.68 -3.86
N ALA A 365 -3.26 23.33 -2.63
CA ALA A 365 -3.07 24.31 -1.55
C ALA A 365 -1.89 25.26 -1.83
N ALA A 366 -0.87 24.81 -2.57
CA ALA A 366 0.16 25.68 -3.11
C ALA A 366 -0.38 26.56 -4.26
N SER A 367 -1.31 26.05 -5.07
CA SER A 367 -1.98 26.80 -6.16
C SER A 367 -3.03 27.80 -5.67
N PHE A 368 -3.89 27.46 -4.72
CA PHE A 368 -4.92 28.36 -4.17
C PHE A 368 -4.32 29.52 -3.37
N ARG A 369 -3.13 29.34 -2.78
CA ARG A 369 -2.35 30.46 -2.21
C ARG A 369 -1.90 31.46 -3.28
N LYS A 370 -1.76 31.03 -4.54
CA LYS A 370 -1.44 31.86 -5.70
C LYS A 370 -2.66 32.68 -6.15
N ASP A 371 -3.84 32.04 -6.21
CA ASP A 371 -5.08 32.73 -6.62
C ASP A 371 -5.57 33.74 -5.57
N ALA A 372 -5.35 33.47 -4.27
CA ALA A 372 -5.68 34.41 -3.20
C ALA A 372 -4.79 35.67 -3.20
N SER A 373 -3.55 35.58 -3.71
CA SER A 373 -2.67 36.75 -3.88
C SER A 373 -2.99 37.60 -5.11
N GLU A 374 -3.61 37.02 -6.15
CA GLU A 374 -3.95 37.76 -7.39
C GLU A 374 -5.20 38.65 -7.23
N HIS A 375 -6.07 38.40 -6.25
CA HIS A 375 -7.29 39.19 -6.04
C HIS A 375 -7.16 40.40 -5.09
N THR A 376 -5.97 40.70 -4.56
CA THR A 376 -5.80 41.81 -3.59
C THR A 376 -4.94 42.98 -4.10
N GLU A 377 -4.45 42.95 -5.34
CA GLU A 377 -3.68 44.07 -5.92
C GLU A 377 -4.49 44.79 -7.00
N GLY A 378 -5.48 45.56 -6.55
CA GLY A 378 -6.37 46.31 -7.43
C GLY A 378 -7.14 47.43 -6.74
N ARG A 379 -6.55 48.12 -5.76
CA ARG A 379 -7.04 49.43 -5.28
C ARG A 379 -5.96 50.17 -4.50
N SER A 380 -5.19 50.98 -5.23
CA SER A 380 -4.36 52.05 -4.69
C SER A 380 -5.23 53.24 -4.28
N GLU A 381 -5.11 53.72 -3.05
CA GLU A 381 -5.21 55.15 -2.70
C GLU A 381 -4.66 55.39 -1.28
N GLU A 382 -4.19 56.61 -1.08
CA GLU A 382 -3.28 57.12 -0.07
C GLU A 382 -3.71 56.94 1.41
N LEU A 383 -2.73 56.91 2.33
CA LEU A 383 -2.57 57.86 3.45
C LEU A 383 -1.83 57.25 4.66
N ASP A 384 -0.71 57.89 4.97
CA ASP A 384 -0.28 58.43 6.27
C ASP A 384 -0.20 57.55 7.54
N MET A 385 0.91 57.77 8.25
CA MET A 385 1.34 57.12 9.47
C MET A 385 0.66 57.70 10.71
N GLY A 386 0.03 56.83 11.50
CA GLY A 386 0.02 56.92 12.96
C GLY A 386 -1.13 57.68 13.63
N GLY A 387 -1.87 56.99 14.49
CA GLY A 387 -2.80 57.63 15.43
C GLY A 387 -3.80 56.66 16.02
N ALA A 388 -3.97 56.70 17.34
CA ALA A 388 -4.66 55.68 18.12
C ALA A 388 -6.20 55.72 18.08
N SER A 389 -6.78 54.54 18.37
CA SER A 389 -7.88 54.30 19.31
C SER A 389 -9.22 53.75 18.79
N THR A 390 -9.64 52.67 19.48
CA THR A 390 -10.99 52.23 19.87
C THR A 390 -11.99 51.59 18.88
N ALA A 391 -12.50 50.43 19.36
CA ALA A 391 -13.87 49.88 19.29
C ALA A 391 -14.30 48.96 18.11
N ALA A 392 -14.15 47.65 18.38
CA ALA A 392 -15.14 46.55 18.34
C ALA A 392 -16.14 46.36 17.17
N SER A 393 -16.08 45.18 16.53
CA SER A 393 -17.25 44.29 16.34
C SER A 393 -16.86 42.84 16.00
N LYS A 394 -17.65 41.89 16.51
CA LYS A 394 -17.47 40.42 16.59
C LYS A 394 -17.71 39.66 15.26
N ALA A 395 -17.03 38.52 15.08
CA ALA A 395 -17.54 37.23 14.56
C ALA A 395 -16.47 36.14 14.76
N ALA A 396 -16.55 35.33 15.81
CA ALA A 396 -17.04 33.94 15.83
C ALA A 396 -16.07 32.91 15.19
N ALA A 397 -15.28 32.24 16.04
CA ALA A 397 -14.49 31.05 15.69
C ALA A 397 -15.31 29.77 16.00
N PRO A 398 -15.25 28.72 15.16
CA PRO A 398 -15.84 27.44 15.52
C PRO A 398 -14.90 26.65 16.44
N ALA A 399 -15.45 26.15 17.54
CA ALA A 399 -14.80 25.28 18.53
C ALA A 399 -14.59 23.84 17.98
N PRO A 400 -13.62 23.09 18.52
CA PRO A 400 -13.32 21.73 18.09
C PRO A 400 -14.39 20.74 18.59
N VAL A 401 -14.71 19.77 17.73
CA VAL A 401 -15.67 18.69 18.00
C VAL A 401 -14.99 17.65 18.90
N THR A 402 -15.51 17.50 20.11
CA THR A 402 -15.19 16.44 21.07
C THR A 402 -16.02 15.19 20.81
N ASP A 403 -15.39 14.05 21.05
CA ASP A 403 -15.91 12.68 20.98
C ASP A 403 -17.34 12.50 21.50
N LEU A 404 -18.10 11.78 20.68
CA LEU A 404 -19.42 11.25 20.99
C LEU A 404 -19.25 9.76 21.32
N LEU A 405 -19.54 9.38 22.57
CA LEU A 405 -20.12 8.10 23.04
C LEU A 405 -19.64 7.78 24.47
N ASP A 406 -20.36 8.27 25.49
CA ASP A 406 -20.61 7.44 26.68
C ASP A 406 -21.92 7.90 27.38
N PHE A 407 -22.75 6.93 27.73
CA PHE A 407 -24.12 7.10 28.21
C PHE A 407 -24.18 6.73 29.70
N GLY A 408 -24.62 7.67 30.54
CA GLY A 408 -25.63 7.39 31.56
C GLY A 408 -25.20 7.16 33.02
N GLY A 409 -25.46 8.21 33.83
CA GLY A 409 -26.06 8.13 35.19
C GLY A 409 -25.10 7.85 36.34
N GLY A 410 -25.19 8.50 37.51
CA GLY A 410 -26.11 9.50 38.05
C GLY A 410 -25.68 9.84 39.49
N ASP A 411 -25.91 11.10 39.88
CA ASP A 411 -25.96 11.72 41.21
C ASP A 411 -25.35 11.06 42.46
N ALA A 412 -24.42 11.77 43.12
CA ALA A 412 -24.63 12.33 44.47
C ALA A 412 -23.43 13.22 44.90
N GLN A 413 -23.74 14.41 45.40
CA GLN A 413 -22.84 15.45 45.95
C GLN A 413 -22.51 15.20 47.45
N PRO A 414 -21.65 16.02 48.12
CA PRO A 414 -20.62 15.55 49.05
C PRO A 414 -20.89 15.95 50.52
N ASP A 415 -20.03 15.54 51.45
CA ASP A 415 -19.25 16.48 52.29
C ASP A 415 -18.30 15.79 53.31
N PRO A 416 -17.25 16.49 53.79
CA PRO A 416 -16.10 15.94 54.50
C PRO A 416 -16.20 16.11 56.04
N PRO A 417 -15.17 15.71 56.79
CA PRO A 417 -14.09 16.65 57.13
C PRO A 417 -12.67 16.23 56.69
#